data_AF-A0A1V6HC62-F1
#
_entry.id   AF-A0A1V6HC62-F1
#
_cell.length_a   1.000
_cell.length_b   1.000
_cell.length_c   1.000
_cell.angle_alpha   90.00
_cell.angle_beta   90.00
_cell.angle_gamma   90.00
#
_symmetry.space_group_name_H-M   'P 1'
#
loop_
_entity.id
_entity.type
_entity.pdbx_description
1 polymer ?
#
loop_
_entity_poly.entity_id
_entity_poly.type
_entity_poly.pdbx_seq_one_letter_code
_entity_poly.pdbx_strand_id
1 'polypeptide(L)'
;MGNVYSPAGQPYNIAPWNYNGTEGEAYDSHEDPLFGDAGYPPTVVDWVLVSLRDNTEGTGGPVCQSAALLHKDGTIEFVSENTCCNIDMNGSYYVVVEHRNHMIVMSHEKVPVNNGKITYDFRDKQSYLYDPFFFGIYVGQKEVLPGKFAMIAGNGDQNDEQSSDTDINYNDRSFWELENNVIARYRISDYNMNIDVNYNDRTLWEYNNKSITSVPRN
;
A
#
# COMPACT_ATOMS: atom_id res chain seq x y z
N MET A 1 -2.24 9.33 12.07
CA MET A 1 -3.69 9.60 12.11
C MET A 1 -3.88 11.00 12.68
N GLY A 2 -4.69 11.85 12.02
CA GLY A 2 -4.80 13.28 12.35
C GLY A 2 -5.72 13.57 13.55
N ASN A 3 -5.79 14.84 13.95
CA ASN A 3 -6.70 15.30 15.03
C ASN A 3 -8.18 15.40 14.59
N VAL A 4 -8.46 15.08 13.32
CA VAL A 4 -9.82 14.99 12.78
C VAL A 4 -10.20 13.53 12.66
N TYR A 5 -11.40 13.21 13.15
CA TYR A 5 -12.00 11.88 13.09
C TYR A 5 -11.85 11.25 11.70
N SER A 6 -11.37 10.01 11.69
CA SER A 6 -11.41 9.09 10.54
C SER A 6 -12.33 7.93 10.92
N PRO A 7 -13.23 7.48 10.04
CA PRO A 7 -14.09 6.33 10.33
C PRO A 7 -13.27 5.12 10.77
N ALA A 8 -13.83 4.34 11.70
CA ALA A 8 -13.26 3.07 12.11
C ALA A 8 -13.15 2.10 10.91
N GLY A 9 -12.24 1.15 11.02
CA GLY A 9 -11.99 0.16 9.97
C GLY A 9 -10.78 0.48 9.09
N GLN A 10 -10.36 -0.54 8.34
CA GLN A 10 -9.33 -0.45 7.33
C GLN A 10 -9.79 0.40 6.12
N PRO A 11 -8.86 1.10 5.44
CA PRO A 11 -9.22 2.14 4.46
C PRO A 11 -9.37 1.65 3.00
N TYR A 12 -9.36 0.35 2.75
CA TYR A 12 -9.43 -0.28 1.42
C TYR A 12 -10.83 -0.73 1.01
N ASN A 13 -11.89 -0.35 1.76
CA ASN A 13 -13.28 -0.64 1.40
C ASN A 13 -13.86 0.26 0.28
N ILE A 14 -13.06 1.20 -0.23
CA ILE A 14 -13.39 2.08 -1.35
C ILE A 14 -12.67 1.64 -2.63
N ALA A 15 -13.12 2.16 -3.77
CA ALA A 15 -12.41 2.02 -5.03
C ALA A 15 -10.97 2.57 -4.92
N PRO A 16 -10.00 1.98 -5.63
CA PRO A 16 -10.14 0.85 -6.57
C PRO A 16 -10.21 -0.54 -5.88
N TRP A 17 -9.85 -0.64 -4.61
CA TRP A 17 -9.68 -1.94 -3.92
C TRP A 17 -11.00 -2.65 -3.65
N ASN A 18 -12.01 -1.92 -3.18
CA ASN A 18 -13.33 -2.47 -2.81
C ASN A 18 -13.23 -3.69 -1.87
N TYR A 19 -12.22 -3.69 -1.00
CA TYR A 19 -11.94 -4.78 -0.07
C TYR A 19 -12.88 -4.69 1.14
N ASN A 20 -13.85 -5.61 1.20
CA ASN A 20 -14.90 -5.65 2.23
C ASN A 20 -14.45 -6.35 3.53
N GLY A 21 -13.17 -6.21 3.89
CA GLY A 21 -12.65 -6.70 5.17
C GLY A 21 -13.13 -5.86 6.34
N THR A 22 -13.21 -6.49 7.51
CA THR A 22 -13.66 -5.87 8.78
C THR A 22 -12.48 -5.63 9.74
N GLU A 23 -11.25 -5.75 9.25
CA GLU A 23 -10.07 -5.44 10.01
C GLU A 23 -10.11 -3.98 10.46
N GLY A 24 -9.84 -3.77 11.75
CA GLY A 24 -9.75 -2.44 12.34
C GLY A 24 -11.06 -1.78 12.76
N GLU A 25 -12.20 -2.45 12.68
CA GLU A 25 -13.48 -1.96 13.25
C GLU A 25 -13.39 -1.69 14.76
N ALA A 26 -12.47 -2.37 15.45
CA ALA A 26 -12.19 -2.12 16.87
C ALA A 26 -11.36 -0.86 17.12
N TYR A 27 -10.74 -0.28 16.07
CA TYR A 27 -10.00 0.95 16.17
C TYR A 27 -10.91 2.13 15.88
N ASP A 28 -11.64 2.57 16.91
CA ASP A 28 -12.62 3.64 16.83
C ASP A 28 -12.32 4.69 17.90
N SER A 29 -12.26 5.96 17.48
CA SER A 29 -12.12 7.11 18.40
C SER A 29 -13.48 7.60 18.91
N HIS A 30 -14.57 6.95 18.53
CA HIS A 30 -15.95 7.27 18.89
C HIS A 30 -16.32 8.73 18.61
N GLU A 31 -15.84 9.25 17.48
CA GLU A 31 -16.01 10.64 17.06
C GLU A 31 -15.44 11.68 18.05
N ASP A 32 -14.57 11.29 18.99
CA ASP A 32 -13.94 12.22 19.96
C ASP A 32 -12.81 13.03 19.28
N PRO A 33 -12.99 14.36 19.09
CA PRO A 33 -11.98 15.20 18.46
C PRO A 33 -10.91 15.71 19.45
N LEU A 34 -11.11 15.52 20.76
CA LEU A 34 -10.22 16.01 21.82
C LEU A 34 -9.17 14.97 22.22
N PHE A 35 -9.51 13.69 22.08
CA PHE A 35 -8.66 12.54 22.37
C PHE A 35 -8.75 11.52 21.22
N GLY A 36 -8.35 11.92 20.01
CA GLY A 36 -8.38 11.11 18.78
C GLY A 36 -7.46 9.87 18.77
N ASP A 37 -7.39 9.17 19.89
CA ASP A 37 -6.79 7.86 20.04
C ASP A 37 -7.86 6.81 19.73
N ALA A 38 -7.80 6.25 18.54
CA ALA A 38 -8.64 5.13 18.13
C ALA A 38 -8.17 3.79 18.72
N GLY A 39 -7.21 3.77 19.64
CA GLY A 39 -6.71 2.55 20.30
C GLY A 39 -5.66 1.79 19.49
N TYR A 40 -5.04 2.42 18.50
CA TYR A 40 -3.95 1.79 17.75
C TYR A 40 -2.68 1.65 18.62
N PRO A 41 -1.91 0.56 18.46
CA PRO A 41 -0.58 0.48 19.07
C PRO A 41 0.30 1.67 18.65
N PRO A 42 1.13 2.24 19.55
CA PRO A 42 1.91 3.46 19.28
C PRO A 42 3.02 3.29 18.23
N THR A 43 3.22 2.06 17.72
CA THR A 43 4.16 1.74 16.67
C THR A 43 3.53 1.74 15.28
N VAL A 44 2.21 1.70 15.18
CA VAL A 44 1.47 1.71 13.91
C VAL A 44 1.58 3.08 13.26
N VAL A 45 1.86 3.09 11.96
CA VAL A 45 2.00 4.30 11.16
C VAL A 45 0.96 4.41 10.04
N ASP A 46 0.55 3.29 9.44
CA ASP A 46 -0.51 3.25 8.43
C ASP A 46 -1.08 1.83 8.29
N TRP A 47 -1.99 1.64 7.34
CA TRP A 47 -2.49 0.36 6.86
C TRP A 47 -1.85 0.00 5.52
N VAL A 48 -1.72 -1.30 5.27
CA VAL A 48 -1.39 -1.89 3.97
C VAL A 48 -2.41 -2.97 3.61
N LEU A 49 -2.64 -3.19 2.31
CA LEU A 49 -3.42 -4.32 1.83
C LEU A 49 -2.46 -5.38 1.31
N VAL A 50 -2.42 -6.53 1.98
CA VAL A 50 -1.51 -7.63 1.64
C VAL A 50 -2.29 -8.71 0.91
N SER A 51 -1.73 -9.25 -0.17
CA SER A 51 -2.33 -10.36 -0.88
C SER A 51 -1.32 -11.43 -1.32
N LEU A 52 -1.84 -12.63 -1.56
CA LEU A 52 -1.12 -13.75 -2.16
C LEU A 52 -1.62 -14.00 -3.58
N ARG A 53 -0.72 -14.12 -4.54
CA ARG A 53 -1.05 -14.40 -5.95
C ARG A 53 -0.35 -15.65 -6.46
N ASP A 54 -1.03 -16.40 -7.32
CA ASP A 54 -0.46 -17.57 -8.00
C ASP A 54 0.38 -17.22 -9.23
N ASN A 55 0.20 -16.02 -9.79
CA ASN A 55 0.84 -15.55 -11.01
C ASN A 55 1.17 -14.05 -10.91
N THR A 56 1.98 -13.58 -11.86
CA THR A 56 2.48 -12.20 -11.93
C THR A 56 1.47 -11.23 -12.58
N GLU A 57 0.56 -11.76 -13.38
CA GLU A 57 -0.36 -10.97 -14.22
C GLU A 57 -1.57 -10.43 -13.45
N GLY A 58 -1.81 -10.88 -12.21
CA GLY A 58 -2.98 -10.47 -11.42
C GLY A 58 -4.31 -11.11 -11.89
N THR A 59 -4.30 -11.77 -13.05
CA THR A 59 -5.49 -12.40 -13.62
C THR A 59 -6.07 -13.46 -12.69
N GLY A 60 -7.36 -13.32 -12.40
CA GLY A 60 -8.09 -14.18 -11.44
C GLY A 60 -8.08 -13.63 -10.00
N GLY A 61 -7.39 -12.52 -9.75
CA GLY A 61 -7.33 -11.87 -8.45
C GLY A 61 -6.41 -12.59 -7.46
N PRO A 62 -6.33 -12.09 -6.22
CA PRO A 62 -5.56 -12.73 -5.17
C PRO A 62 -6.23 -14.02 -4.67
N VAL A 63 -5.40 -15.02 -4.35
CA VAL A 63 -5.84 -16.26 -3.68
C VAL A 63 -6.29 -15.98 -2.26
N CYS A 64 -5.66 -14.98 -1.63
CA CYS A 64 -6.04 -14.45 -0.33
C CYS A 64 -5.62 -12.98 -0.23
N GLN A 65 -6.39 -12.17 0.48
CA GLN A 65 -6.09 -10.76 0.73
C GLN A 65 -6.61 -10.33 2.10
N SER A 66 -5.84 -9.48 2.79
CA SER A 66 -6.21 -8.89 4.09
C SER A 66 -5.52 -7.57 4.33
N ALA A 67 -6.25 -6.66 4.97
CA ALA A 67 -5.71 -5.40 5.44
C ALA A 67 -4.93 -5.63 6.75
N ALA A 68 -3.77 -5.01 6.85
CA ALA A 68 -2.84 -5.20 7.96
C ALA A 68 -2.23 -3.87 8.39
N LEU A 69 -1.81 -3.81 9.65
CA LEU A 69 -1.17 -2.64 10.25
C LEU A 69 0.29 -2.61 9.83
N LEU A 70 0.76 -1.44 9.38
CA LEU A 70 2.16 -1.16 9.11
C LEU A 70 2.78 -0.48 10.32
N HIS A 71 3.88 -1.03 10.82
CA HIS A 71 4.64 -0.48 11.94
C HIS A 71 5.80 0.38 11.45
N LYS A 72 6.24 1.32 12.29
CA LYS A 72 7.34 2.26 12.00
C LYS A 72 8.68 1.61 11.64
N ASP A 73 8.90 0.35 12.01
CA ASP A 73 10.10 -0.43 11.66
C ASP A 73 9.94 -1.24 10.36
N GLY A 74 8.76 -1.19 9.74
CA GLY A 74 8.39 -1.88 8.51
C GLY A 74 7.75 -3.24 8.73
N THR A 75 7.52 -3.70 9.96
CA THR A 75 6.77 -4.96 10.17
C THR A 75 5.29 -4.77 9.86
N ILE A 76 4.69 -5.82 9.32
CA ILE A 76 3.25 -5.87 9.01
C ILE A 76 2.57 -6.80 10.02
N GLU A 77 1.55 -6.29 10.71
CA GLU A 77 0.76 -7.02 11.71
C GLU A 77 -0.67 -7.23 11.20
N PHE A 78 -1.12 -8.48 11.12
CA PHE A 78 -2.50 -8.82 10.77
C PHE A 78 -3.37 -8.76 12.04
N VAL A 79 -4.49 -8.02 11.98
CA VAL A 79 -5.34 -7.71 13.14
C VAL A 79 -6.24 -8.87 13.55
N SER A 80 -6.48 -9.83 12.65
CA SER A 80 -7.28 -11.02 12.95
C SER A 80 -6.46 -12.29 12.76
N GLU A 81 -6.63 -13.26 13.65
CA GLU A 81 -6.03 -14.60 13.51
C GLU A 81 -6.69 -15.42 12.39
N ASN A 82 -7.85 -14.98 11.89
CA ASN A 82 -8.61 -15.63 10.83
C ASN A 82 -8.50 -14.85 9.52
N THR A 83 -7.28 -14.68 9.02
CA THR A 83 -7.10 -14.44 7.59
C THR A 83 -7.53 -15.72 6.88
N CYS A 84 -8.78 -15.79 6.42
CA CYS A 84 -9.33 -16.95 5.71
C CYS A 84 -8.62 -17.16 4.36
N CYS A 85 -7.40 -17.67 4.40
CA CYS A 85 -6.61 -18.05 3.25
C CYS A 85 -6.69 -19.57 3.07
N ASN A 86 -7.60 -20.05 2.22
CA ASN A 86 -7.59 -21.46 1.83
C ASN A 86 -6.55 -21.67 0.72
N ILE A 87 -5.27 -21.71 1.11
CA ILE A 87 -4.13 -21.88 0.21
C ILE A 87 -3.57 -23.29 0.29
N ASP A 88 -2.86 -23.73 -0.76
CA ASP A 88 -2.07 -24.96 -0.73
C ASP A 88 -0.85 -24.75 0.18
N MET A 89 -0.80 -25.53 1.25
CA MET A 89 0.29 -25.49 2.23
C MET A 89 1.63 -26.03 1.71
N ASN A 90 1.63 -26.69 0.55
CA ASN A 90 2.85 -27.06 -0.18
C ASN A 90 3.13 -26.14 -1.39
N GLY A 91 2.30 -25.10 -1.57
CA GLY A 91 2.40 -24.15 -2.67
C GLY A 91 3.44 -23.06 -2.45
N SER A 92 3.62 -22.25 -3.48
CA SER A 92 4.40 -21.02 -3.43
C SER A 92 3.65 -19.89 -4.13
N TYR A 93 3.72 -18.71 -3.53
CA TYR A 93 2.88 -17.57 -3.89
C TYR A 93 3.71 -16.31 -4.00
N TYR A 94 3.31 -15.40 -4.88
CA TYR A 94 3.79 -14.03 -4.83
C TYR A 94 3.12 -13.31 -3.66
N VAL A 95 3.91 -12.61 -2.86
CA VAL A 95 3.41 -11.71 -1.83
C VAL A 95 3.29 -10.33 -2.46
N VAL A 96 2.13 -9.69 -2.31
CA VAL A 96 1.86 -8.37 -2.87
C VAL A 96 1.43 -7.43 -1.76
N VAL A 97 1.93 -6.21 -1.79
CA VAL A 97 1.57 -5.15 -0.83
C VAL A 97 1.12 -3.92 -1.61
N GLU A 98 -0.08 -3.46 -1.29
CA GLU A 98 -0.68 -2.25 -1.84
C GLU A 98 -0.84 -1.20 -0.75
N HIS A 99 -0.52 0.05 -1.10
CA HIS A 99 -0.74 1.21 -0.26
C HIS A 99 -1.71 2.16 -0.96
N ARG A 100 -2.35 3.05 -0.19
CA ARG A 100 -3.35 3.98 -0.73
C ARG A 100 -2.78 5.07 -1.61
N ASN A 101 -1.50 5.35 -1.47
CA ASN A 101 -0.82 6.45 -2.16
C ASN A 101 0.63 6.15 -2.59
N HIS A 102 1.03 4.87 -2.51
CA HIS A 102 2.33 4.40 -2.99
C HIS A 102 2.12 3.28 -4.00
N MET A 103 3.08 3.15 -4.92
CA MET A 103 3.11 2.13 -5.96
C MET A 103 3.15 0.72 -5.36
N ILE A 104 2.29 -0.15 -5.90
CA ILE A 104 2.22 -1.57 -5.58
C ILE A 104 3.58 -2.26 -5.71
N VAL A 105 3.86 -3.17 -4.76
CA VAL A 105 5.07 -4.01 -4.77
C VAL A 105 4.70 -5.49 -4.69
N MET A 106 5.51 -6.32 -5.35
CA MET A 106 5.34 -7.77 -5.36
C MET A 106 6.69 -8.45 -5.13
N SER A 107 6.68 -9.58 -4.42
CA SER A 107 7.90 -10.36 -4.20
C SER A 107 8.55 -10.71 -5.54
N HIS A 108 9.87 -10.61 -5.63
CA HIS A 108 10.59 -10.82 -6.91
C HIS A 108 10.42 -12.23 -7.49
N GLU A 109 10.06 -13.18 -6.63
CA GLU A 109 9.77 -14.56 -6.98
C GLU A 109 8.65 -15.10 -6.08
N LYS A 110 8.16 -16.30 -6.40
CA LYS A 110 7.23 -17.03 -5.54
C LYS A 110 7.92 -17.44 -4.24
N VAL A 111 7.27 -17.17 -3.12
CA VAL A 111 7.73 -17.53 -1.79
C VAL A 111 6.98 -18.79 -1.33
N PRO A 112 7.70 -19.86 -0.95
CA PRO A 112 7.06 -21.10 -0.50
C PRO A 112 6.39 -20.94 0.87
N VAL A 113 5.30 -21.65 1.07
CA VAL A 113 4.71 -21.83 2.41
C VAL A 113 5.60 -22.78 3.22
N ASN A 114 6.12 -22.30 4.34
CA ASN A 114 6.96 -23.08 5.26
C ASN A 114 6.37 -23.06 6.65
N ASN A 115 6.01 -24.24 7.18
CA ASN A 115 5.35 -24.38 8.49
C ASN A 115 4.12 -23.47 8.64
N GLY A 116 3.31 -23.39 7.58
CA GLY A 116 2.11 -22.55 7.54
C GLY A 116 2.38 -21.05 7.47
N LYS A 117 3.60 -20.62 7.13
CA LYS A 117 3.99 -19.21 7.04
C LYS A 117 4.67 -18.91 5.72
N ILE A 118 4.42 -17.70 5.23
CA ILE A 118 5.19 -17.07 4.16
C ILE A 118 5.96 -15.91 4.80
N THR A 119 7.24 -15.75 4.47
CA THR A 119 8.07 -14.67 5.01
C THR A 119 8.86 -14.05 3.88
N TYR A 120 8.71 -12.73 3.74
CA TYR A 120 9.38 -11.95 2.71
C TYR A 120 9.67 -10.56 3.26
N ASP A 121 10.89 -10.07 3.08
CA ASP A 121 11.29 -8.71 3.43
C ASP A 121 11.39 -7.89 2.14
N PHE A 122 10.50 -6.91 1.96
CA PHE A 122 10.57 -6.02 0.79
C PHE A 122 11.75 -5.05 0.85
N ARG A 123 12.45 -4.95 1.99
CA ARG A 123 13.51 -3.96 2.16
C ARG A 123 14.85 -4.45 1.64
N ASP A 124 15.08 -5.75 1.44
CA ASP A 124 16.39 -6.29 1.04
C ASP A 124 16.42 -6.83 -0.40
N LYS A 125 15.27 -6.84 -1.08
CA LYS A 125 15.11 -7.23 -2.47
C LYS A 125 14.33 -6.17 -3.24
N GLN A 126 14.70 -5.99 -4.51
CA GLN A 126 13.91 -5.21 -5.44
C GLN A 126 12.57 -5.93 -5.69
N SER A 127 11.48 -5.19 -5.83
CA SER A 127 10.17 -5.73 -6.23
C SER A 127 10.27 -6.41 -7.59
N TYR A 128 9.36 -7.34 -7.85
CA TYR A 128 9.17 -7.93 -9.17
C TYR A 128 9.17 -6.86 -10.27
N LEU A 129 9.96 -7.12 -11.31
CA LEU A 129 10.12 -6.24 -12.46
C LEU A 129 10.11 -7.09 -13.73
N TYR A 130 9.12 -6.87 -14.58
CA TYR A 130 8.99 -7.51 -15.88
C TYR A 130 9.30 -6.52 -17.00
N ASP A 131 10.55 -6.54 -17.46
CA ASP A 131 11.02 -5.75 -18.61
C ASP A 131 11.80 -6.65 -19.59
N PRO A 132 11.12 -7.59 -20.28
CA PRO A 132 11.78 -8.58 -21.13
C PRO A 132 12.53 -7.97 -22.33
N PHE A 133 12.22 -6.72 -22.68
CA PHE A 133 12.82 -6.00 -23.80
C PHE A 133 13.85 -4.95 -23.37
N PHE A 134 14.10 -4.80 -22.05
CA PHE A 134 15.07 -3.88 -21.48
C PHE A 134 14.88 -2.43 -21.93
N PHE A 135 13.62 -1.98 -22.06
CA PHE A 135 13.34 -0.59 -22.42
C PHE A 135 13.56 0.36 -21.25
N GLY A 136 13.67 -0.15 -20.02
CA GLY A 136 13.91 0.65 -18.82
C GLY A 136 12.74 1.55 -18.44
N ILE A 137 11.52 1.18 -18.85
CA ILE A 137 10.29 1.93 -18.59
C ILE A 137 9.76 1.61 -17.19
N TYR A 138 9.83 0.34 -16.81
CA TYR A 138 9.31 -0.12 -15.53
C TYR A 138 10.32 0.07 -14.40
N VAL A 139 9.80 0.47 -13.25
CA VAL A 139 10.53 0.57 -11.99
C VAL A 139 9.87 -0.34 -10.97
N GLY A 140 10.66 -0.87 -10.04
CA GLY A 140 10.15 -1.54 -8.86
C GLY A 140 10.01 -0.55 -7.71
N GLN A 141 10.70 -0.86 -6.62
CA GLN A 141 10.90 -0.01 -5.45
C GLN A 141 12.05 0.98 -5.63
N LYS A 142 12.03 2.03 -4.80
CA LYS A 142 13.11 3.02 -4.69
C LYS A 142 14.15 2.55 -3.68
N GLU A 143 15.41 2.51 -4.09
CA GLU A 143 16.53 2.30 -3.17
C GLU A 143 16.78 3.60 -2.38
N VAL A 144 16.65 3.54 -1.06
CA VAL A 144 16.76 4.71 -0.15
C VAL A 144 18.08 4.71 0.63
N LEU A 145 18.68 3.53 0.81
CA LEU A 145 20.05 3.32 1.29
C LEU A 145 20.61 2.12 0.51
N PRO A 146 21.94 1.93 0.43
CA PRO A 146 22.52 0.77 -0.25
C PRO A 146 21.89 -0.56 0.22
N GLY A 147 21.23 -1.27 -0.69
CA GLY A 147 20.52 -2.52 -0.44
C GLY A 147 19.25 -2.38 0.40
N LYS A 148 18.68 -1.17 0.52
CA LYS A 148 17.44 -0.91 1.25
C LYS A 148 16.40 -0.23 0.37
N PHE A 149 15.26 -0.90 0.23
CA PHE A 149 14.19 -0.50 -0.67
C PHE A 149 12.95 -0.01 0.07
N ALA A 150 12.24 0.94 -0.53
CA ALA A 150 10.96 1.48 -0.08
C ALA A 150 9.98 1.58 -1.26
N MET A 151 8.68 1.54 -0.97
CA MET A 151 7.65 1.78 -1.99
C MET A 151 7.77 3.22 -2.52
N ILE A 152 7.39 3.42 -3.79
CA ILE A 152 7.44 4.75 -4.42
C ILE A 152 6.15 5.50 -4.06
N ALA A 153 6.25 6.59 -3.32
CA ALA A 153 5.13 7.46 -2.97
C ALA A 153 4.66 8.34 -4.14
N GLY A 154 3.43 8.84 -4.05
CA GLY A 154 2.88 9.83 -4.99
C GLY A 154 1.86 9.27 -5.97
N ASN A 155 1.44 8.02 -5.81
CA ASN A 155 0.35 7.42 -6.60
C ASN A 155 -0.98 7.56 -5.85
N GLY A 156 -1.53 8.77 -5.79
CA GLY A 156 -2.75 9.09 -5.05
C GLY A 156 -4.03 8.85 -5.83
N ASP A 157 -3.99 8.98 -7.16
CA ASP A 157 -5.12 8.64 -8.00
C ASP A 157 -4.91 7.25 -8.57
N GLN A 158 -5.55 6.26 -7.94
CA GLN A 158 -5.43 4.85 -8.33
C GLN A 158 -6.67 4.30 -9.05
N ASN A 159 -7.57 5.16 -9.54
CA ASN A 159 -8.87 4.72 -10.05
C ASN A 159 -9.41 5.48 -11.27
N ASP A 160 -8.95 6.70 -11.57
CA ASP A 160 -9.55 7.51 -12.64
C ASP A 160 -9.34 6.92 -14.05
N GLU A 161 -8.16 6.35 -14.29
CA GLU A 161 -7.76 5.75 -15.57
C GLU A 161 -7.32 4.29 -15.41
N GLN A 162 -7.20 3.58 -16.54
CA GLN A 162 -6.82 2.17 -16.55
C GLN A 162 -5.43 1.90 -15.93
N SER A 163 -4.50 2.85 -16.04
CA SER A 163 -3.15 2.72 -15.51
C SER A 163 -2.94 3.43 -14.18
N SER A 164 -3.94 4.11 -13.64
CA SER A 164 -3.83 4.91 -12.41
C SER A 164 -3.19 4.14 -11.24
N ASP A 165 -3.38 2.83 -11.17
CA ASP A 165 -2.79 1.97 -10.14
C ASP A 165 -1.31 1.59 -10.37
N THR A 166 -0.84 1.77 -11.59
CA THR A 166 0.45 1.31 -12.08
C THR A 166 1.38 2.43 -12.57
N ASP A 167 0.94 3.68 -12.59
CA ASP A 167 1.79 4.82 -12.90
C ASP A 167 1.63 5.99 -11.92
N ILE A 168 2.65 6.84 -11.86
CA ILE A 168 2.60 8.15 -11.21
C ILE A 168 2.67 9.20 -12.31
N ASN A 169 1.63 9.99 -12.47
CA ASN A 169 1.52 10.95 -13.55
C ASN A 169 0.81 12.26 -13.12
N TYR A 170 0.35 13.04 -14.09
CA TYR A 170 -0.29 14.34 -13.84
C TYR A 170 -1.63 14.24 -13.09
N ASN A 171 -2.34 13.11 -13.20
CA ASN A 171 -3.63 12.89 -12.53
C ASN A 171 -3.43 12.81 -11.02
N ASP A 172 -2.36 12.18 -10.51
CA ASP A 172 -2.00 12.19 -9.09
C ASP A 172 -1.77 13.60 -8.55
N ARG A 173 -1.13 14.46 -9.35
CA ARG A 173 -0.94 15.85 -8.98
C ARG A 173 -2.28 16.59 -8.95
N SER A 174 -3.12 16.38 -9.96
CA SER A 174 -4.44 17.00 -10.04
C SER A 174 -5.31 16.57 -8.86
N PHE A 175 -5.23 15.30 -8.46
CA PHE A 175 -5.87 14.77 -7.27
C PHE A 175 -5.36 15.46 -5.99
N TRP A 176 -4.03 15.60 -5.84
CA TRP A 176 -3.44 16.36 -4.73
C TRP A 176 -3.89 17.83 -4.70
N GLU A 177 -4.02 18.50 -5.84
CA GLU A 177 -4.44 19.92 -5.91
C GLU A 177 -5.84 20.13 -5.31
N LEU A 178 -6.72 19.12 -5.36
CA LEU A 178 -8.06 19.17 -4.75
C LEU A 178 -8.03 19.17 -3.20
N GLU A 179 -6.96 18.64 -2.61
CA GLU A 179 -6.81 18.48 -1.17
C GLU A 179 -5.69 19.36 -0.58
N ASN A 180 -5.04 20.20 -1.40
CA ASN A 180 -3.96 21.08 -0.94
C ASN A 180 -4.42 22.06 0.16
N ASN A 181 -3.58 22.23 1.19
CA ASN A 181 -3.83 22.95 2.43
C ASN A 181 -4.82 22.27 3.39
N VAL A 182 -5.12 20.98 3.19
CA VAL A 182 -5.87 20.19 4.16
C VAL A 182 -4.91 19.66 5.21
N ILE A 183 -5.13 20.10 6.46
CA ILE A 183 -4.28 19.75 7.60
C ILE A 183 -5.00 18.85 8.61
N ALA A 184 -4.22 18.12 9.39
CA ALA A 184 -4.64 17.23 10.47
C ALA A 184 -5.66 16.16 10.04
N ARG A 185 -5.58 15.68 8.81
CA ARG A 185 -6.49 14.66 8.25
C ARG A 185 -5.71 13.52 7.61
N TYR A 186 -6.30 12.33 7.70
CA TYR A 186 -5.84 11.17 6.97
C TYR A 186 -6.37 11.25 5.54
N ARG A 187 -5.52 11.65 4.60
CA ARG A 187 -5.86 11.88 3.19
C ARG A 187 -5.04 10.98 2.27
N ILE A 188 -5.58 10.71 1.09
CA ILE A 188 -4.88 9.91 0.08
C ILE A 188 -3.73 10.74 -0.52
N SER A 189 -3.97 12.04 -0.75
CA SER A 189 -2.96 12.96 -1.31
C SER A 189 -1.83 13.36 -0.34
N ASP A 190 -1.89 12.95 0.93
CA ASP A 190 -0.80 13.13 1.90
C ASP A 190 0.32 12.12 1.63
N TYR A 191 1.09 12.35 0.57
CA TYR A 191 2.10 11.43 0.04
C TYR A 191 3.24 11.13 0.99
N ASN A 192 3.55 12.04 1.92
CA ASN A 192 4.56 11.81 2.94
C ASN A 192 4.00 11.32 4.29
N MET A 193 2.67 11.19 4.39
CA MET A 193 1.93 10.65 5.53
C MET A 193 2.13 11.44 6.84
N ASN A 194 2.34 12.76 6.75
CA ASN A 194 2.58 13.63 7.90
C ASN A 194 1.35 14.40 8.38
N ILE A 195 0.15 14.01 7.93
CA ILE A 195 -1.17 14.61 8.20
C ILE A 195 -1.36 16.04 7.68
N ASP A 196 -0.49 16.55 6.81
CA ASP A 196 -0.55 17.90 6.26
C ASP A 196 -0.31 17.88 4.74
N VAL A 197 -1.41 17.94 3.97
CA VAL A 197 -1.38 17.96 2.52
C VAL A 197 -0.89 19.32 2.04
N ASN A 198 0.38 19.39 1.66
CA ASN A 198 1.03 20.63 1.27
C ASN A 198 2.11 20.43 0.19
N TYR A 199 2.92 21.46 -0.03
CA TYR A 199 3.93 21.45 -1.09
C TYR A 199 5.03 20.38 -0.90
N ASN A 200 5.21 19.84 0.31
CA ASN A 200 6.14 18.73 0.54
C ASN A 200 5.65 17.44 -0.13
N ASP A 201 4.35 17.17 -0.13
CA ASP A 201 3.75 16.03 -0.86
C ASP A 201 3.92 16.21 -2.35
N ARG A 202 3.65 17.41 -2.86
CA ARG A 202 3.87 17.73 -4.26
C ARG A 202 5.33 17.54 -4.65
N THR A 203 6.27 17.96 -3.80
CA THR A 203 7.71 17.77 -4.04
C THR A 203 8.06 16.28 -4.12
N LEU A 204 7.47 15.45 -3.24
CA LEU A 204 7.65 14.00 -3.27
C LEU A 204 7.09 13.39 -4.57
N TRP A 205 5.92 13.83 -5.01
CA TRP A 205 5.36 13.48 -6.32
C TRP A 205 6.28 13.93 -7.47
N GLU A 206 6.82 15.15 -7.45
CA GLU A 206 7.72 15.67 -8.50
C GLU A 206 8.97 14.79 -8.68
N TYR A 207 9.50 14.22 -7.59
CA TYR A 207 10.63 13.28 -7.65
C TYR A 207 10.28 11.91 -8.22
N ASN A 208 9.03 11.48 -8.12
CA ASN A 208 8.60 10.14 -8.46
C ASN A 208 7.70 10.08 -9.72
N ASN A 209 7.28 11.23 -10.24
CA ASN A 209 6.50 11.34 -11.48
C ASN A 209 7.18 10.62 -12.65
N LYS A 210 6.36 9.98 -13.50
CA LYS A 210 6.73 9.08 -14.61
C LYS A 210 7.25 7.72 -14.17
N SER A 211 7.16 7.38 -12.88
CA SER A 211 7.38 6.00 -12.43
C SER A 211 6.22 5.13 -12.90
N ILE A 212 6.53 3.97 -13.49
CA ILE A 212 5.55 2.98 -13.92
C ILE A 212 5.99 1.63 -13.35
N THR A 213 5.11 0.89 -12.68
CA THR A 213 5.41 -0.47 -12.23
C THR A 213 4.95 -1.49 -13.25
N SER A 214 5.68 -2.60 -13.38
CA SER A 214 5.25 -3.75 -14.17
C SER A 214 4.32 -4.69 -13.40
N VAL A 215 4.00 -4.39 -12.13
CA VAL A 215 3.13 -5.21 -11.29
C VAL A 215 1.69 -4.74 -11.47
N PRO A 216 0.82 -5.47 -12.19
CA PRO A 216 -0.57 -5.09 -12.34
C PRO A 216 -1.34 -5.30 -11.03
N ARG A 217 -2.47 -4.60 -10.83
CA ARG A 217 -3.44 -4.99 -9.79
C ARG A 217 -4.24 -6.24 -10.20
N ASN A 218 -4.78 -6.27 -11.42
CA ASN A 218 -5.71 -7.30 -11.92
C ASN A 218 -5.47 -7.67 -13.39
#